data_AF-A0A1I1XMR3-F1
#
_entry.id   AF-A0A1I1XMR3-F1
#
_cell.length_a   1.000
_cell.length_b   1.000
_cell.length_c   1.000
_cell.angle_alpha   90.00
_cell.angle_beta   90.00
_cell.angle_gamma   90.00
#
_symmetry.space_group_name_H-M   'P 1'
#
loop_
_entity.id
_entity.type
_entity.pdbx_description
1 polymer ?
#
loop_
_entity_poly.entity_id
_entity_poly.type
_entity_poly.pdbx_seq_one_letter_code
_entity_poly.pdbx_strand_id
1 'polypeptide(L)'
;MREIDDQEWKVYVTKCTTGEWPVPPGFVSDKNNWLCRAIVGRVLYFIKDVEGALTVLSTFINDVEPDLDDHPDQGMCEAEHFVLSLRDISEIIWKLTKNGDASLQYLDRAFKICRKFPYRFHTEARGDIWYRRLNVLAESGKLEQAVTDAEEMVENEKLKSHAPQPIIPDPLYDTVNPYIFYSLRFLAEQKHKEGKTAEACALFEDAYNYFPLSAAGIRDVNKAKGTKDAEEQYKAWIFCTTYQYLPWEKQPVVKLRD
;
A
#
# COMPACT_ATOMS: atom_id res chain seq x y z
N MET A 1 19.45 8.67 13.88
CA MET A 1 18.08 9.13 14.20
C MET A 1 18.19 10.47 14.89
N ARG A 2 17.35 11.43 14.47
CA ARG A 2 17.28 12.75 15.11
C ARG A 2 16.65 12.66 16.50
N GLU A 3 17.13 13.47 17.44
CA GLU A 3 16.59 13.50 18.80
C GLU A 3 15.13 13.98 18.84
N ILE A 4 14.37 13.46 19.80
CA ILE A 4 13.02 13.91 20.17
C ILE A 4 13.06 14.12 21.68
N ASP A 5 12.50 15.24 22.14
CA ASP A 5 12.43 15.56 23.56
C ASP A 5 11.63 14.50 24.33
N ASP A 6 12.04 14.20 25.57
CA ASP A 6 11.41 13.15 26.38
C ASP A 6 9.97 13.47 26.75
N GLN A 7 9.65 14.75 26.97
CA GLN A 7 8.30 15.15 27.30
C GLN A 7 7.41 15.11 26.06
N GLU A 8 7.93 15.56 24.91
CA GLU A 8 7.25 15.45 23.63
C GLU A 8 6.97 13.99 23.24
N TRP A 9 7.96 13.11 23.38
CA TRP A 9 7.79 11.67 23.12
C TRP A 9 6.71 11.05 24.00
N LYS A 10 6.69 11.36 25.31
CA LYS A 10 5.66 10.88 26.24
C LYS A 10 4.25 11.28 25.81
N VAL A 11 4.09 12.50 25.28
CA VAL A 11 2.79 12.96 24.75
C VAL A 11 2.37 12.09 23.56
N TYR A 12 3.26 11.82 22.62
CA TYR A 12 2.96 10.96 21.47
C TYR A 12 2.63 9.52 21.85
N VAL A 13 3.41 8.93 22.76
CA VAL A 13 3.13 7.57 23.28
C VAL A 13 1.77 7.53 23.97
N THR A 14 1.45 8.52 24.79
CA THR A 14 0.16 8.59 25.48
C THR A 14 -1.00 8.57 24.48
N LYS A 15 -0.92 9.40 23.42
CA LYS A 15 -1.93 9.40 22.34
C LYS A 15 -2.11 8.01 21.71
N CYS A 16 -1.03 7.26 21.53
CA CYS A 16 -1.06 5.91 20.96
C CYS A 16 -1.66 4.86 21.91
N THR A 17 -1.47 5.01 23.23
CA THR A 17 -1.86 4.00 24.22
C THR A 17 -3.23 4.25 24.87
N THR A 18 -3.82 5.44 24.69
CA THR A 18 -5.11 5.82 25.32
C THR A 18 -6.23 6.12 24.33
N GLY A 19 -6.00 5.91 23.04
CA GLY A 19 -7.01 6.13 21.99
C GLY A 19 -8.11 5.06 21.96
N GLU A 20 -9.03 5.19 21.01
CA GLU A 20 -10.11 4.20 20.75
C GLU A 20 -9.55 2.81 20.42
N TRP A 21 -8.39 2.77 19.76
CA TRP A 21 -7.65 1.56 19.39
C TRP A 21 -6.24 1.61 20.01
N PRO A 22 -6.10 1.35 21.31
CA PRO A 22 -4.85 1.55 22.02
C PRO A 22 -3.79 0.53 21.59
N VAL A 23 -2.58 1.01 21.28
CA VAL A 23 -1.43 0.16 21.00
C VAL A 23 -0.78 -0.28 22.32
N PRO A 24 -0.38 -1.55 22.49
CA PRO A 24 0.26 -1.97 23.73
C PRO A 24 1.59 -1.23 23.95
N PRO A 25 1.88 -0.74 25.17
CA PRO A 25 3.05 0.12 25.44
C PRO A 25 4.39 -0.47 25.01
N GLY A 26 4.55 -1.79 25.06
CA GLY A 26 5.77 -2.48 24.65
C GLY A 26 6.15 -2.26 23.18
N PHE A 27 5.21 -1.90 22.31
CA PHE A 27 5.46 -1.62 20.90
C PHE A 27 5.85 -0.15 20.63
N VAL A 28 5.65 0.75 21.59
CA VAL A 28 5.72 2.20 21.35
C VAL A 28 6.55 2.98 22.37
N SER A 29 6.99 2.36 23.47
CA SER A 29 7.61 3.12 24.57
C SER A 29 9.09 3.47 24.34
N ASP A 30 9.83 2.63 23.60
CA ASP A 30 11.27 2.83 23.41
C ASP A 30 11.55 3.89 22.34
N LYS A 31 11.87 5.12 22.78
CA LYS A 31 12.20 6.22 21.87
C LYS A 31 13.49 5.98 21.07
N ASN A 32 14.35 5.06 21.48
CA ASN A 32 15.61 4.80 20.78
C ASN A 32 15.49 3.65 19.78
N ASN A 33 14.33 2.99 19.73
CA ASN A 33 14.00 2.01 18.70
C ASN A 33 13.25 2.68 17.55
N TRP A 34 13.81 2.59 16.35
CA TRP A 34 13.21 3.20 15.16
C TRP A 34 11.87 2.55 14.80
N LEU A 35 11.66 1.25 15.09
CA LEU A 35 10.38 0.57 14.89
C LEU A 35 9.29 1.14 15.80
N CYS A 36 9.62 1.42 17.06
CA CYS A 36 8.69 2.10 17.97
C CYS A 36 8.31 3.49 17.42
N ARG A 37 9.28 4.24 16.88
CA ARG A 37 9.01 5.53 16.21
C ARG A 37 8.14 5.37 14.96
N ALA A 38 8.41 4.36 14.14
CA ALA A 38 7.58 4.06 12.97
C ALA A 38 6.13 3.78 13.38
N ILE A 39 5.92 2.95 14.41
CA ILE A 39 4.58 2.64 14.93
C ILE A 39 3.90 3.90 15.47
N VAL A 40 4.58 4.67 16.34
CA VAL A 40 4.03 5.92 16.90
C VAL A 40 3.65 6.90 15.79
N GLY A 41 4.56 7.18 14.86
CA GLY A 41 4.30 8.13 13.78
C GLY A 41 3.15 7.71 12.88
N ARG A 42 3.02 6.42 12.56
CA ARG A 42 1.90 5.89 11.78
C ARG A 42 0.57 5.93 12.53
N VAL A 43 0.56 5.66 13.84
CA VAL A 43 -0.65 5.80 14.67
C VAL A 43 -1.09 7.26 14.73
N LEU A 44 -0.15 8.20 14.92
CA LEU A 44 -0.44 9.64 14.88
C LEU A 44 -1.09 10.04 13.55
N TYR A 45 -0.56 9.54 12.42
CA TYR A 45 -1.16 9.77 11.11
C TYR A 45 -2.59 9.21 11.01
N PHE A 46 -2.81 7.99 11.52
CA PHE A 46 -4.13 7.35 11.54
C PHE A 46 -5.17 8.19 12.30
N ILE A 47 -4.80 8.70 13.49
CA ILE A 47 -5.65 9.57 14.32
C ILE A 47 -5.65 11.05 13.86
N LYS A 48 -5.09 11.34 12.68
CA LYS A 48 -5.06 12.66 12.02
C LYS A 48 -4.19 13.72 12.72
N ASP A 49 -3.28 13.33 13.59
CA ASP A 49 -2.21 14.19 14.11
C ASP A 49 -1.06 14.23 13.10
N VAL A 50 -1.26 14.99 12.01
CA VAL A 50 -0.32 15.02 10.87
C VAL A 50 1.02 15.69 11.22
N GLU A 51 1.01 16.66 12.12
CA GLU A 51 2.24 17.33 12.58
C GLU A 51 3.06 16.38 13.45
N GLY A 52 2.44 15.73 14.43
CA GLY A 52 3.12 14.74 15.26
C GLY A 52 3.64 13.55 14.45
N ALA A 53 2.84 13.07 13.48
CA ALA A 53 3.25 12.02 12.56
C ALA A 53 4.50 12.43 11.77
N LEU A 54 4.48 13.61 11.15
CA LEU A 54 5.61 14.08 10.36
C LEU A 54 6.86 14.28 11.23
N THR A 55 6.71 14.87 12.43
CA THR A 55 7.81 15.05 13.39
C THR A 55 8.46 13.71 13.72
N VAL A 56 7.68 12.72 14.16
CA VAL A 56 8.20 11.41 14.57
C VAL A 56 8.79 10.64 13.39
N LEU A 57 8.05 10.48 12.29
CA LEU A 57 8.49 9.68 11.14
C LEU A 57 9.75 10.26 10.51
N SER A 58 9.85 11.58 10.44
CA SER A 58 11.02 12.23 9.83
C SER A 58 12.31 12.02 10.63
N THR A 59 12.25 11.56 11.88
CA THR A 59 13.44 11.41 12.72
C THR A 59 14.33 10.23 12.36
N PHE A 60 13.81 9.22 11.66
CA PHE A 60 14.59 8.02 11.33
C PHE A 60 14.75 7.79 9.84
N ILE A 61 13.84 8.29 8.99
CA ILE A 61 13.83 7.90 7.57
C ILE A 61 15.14 8.19 6.83
N ASN A 62 15.92 9.20 7.20
CA ASN A 62 17.19 9.52 6.52
C ASN A 62 18.40 8.82 7.15
N ASP A 63 18.27 8.27 8.35
CA ASP A 63 19.40 7.76 9.15
C ASP A 63 19.36 6.23 9.32
N VAL A 64 18.29 5.59 8.88
CA VAL A 64 18.03 4.17 9.07
C VAL A 64 17.72 3.53 7.72
N GLU A 65 18.22 2.31 7.54
CA GLU A 65 17.77 1.38 6.50
C GLU A 65 17.12 0.17 7.20
N PRO A 66 15.97 -0.32 6.71
CA PRO A 66 15.35 -1.51 7.29
C PRO A 66 16.19 -2.75 6.99
N ASP A 67 16.24 -3.69 7.93
CA ASP A 67 16.77 -5.02 7.67
C ASP A 67 15.87 -5.76 6.67
N LEU A 68 16.44 -6.13 5.51
CA LEU A 68 15.71 -6.87 4.47
C LEU A 68 15.71 -8.39 4.71
N ASP A 69 16.50 -8.86 5.68
CA ASP A 69 16.49 -10.23 6.16
C ASP A 69 15.50 -10.42 7.32
N ASP A 70 14.90 -9.35 7.85
CA ASP A 70 13.82 -9.43 8.82
C ASP A 70 12.51 -9.88 8.16
N HIS A 71 12.10 -11.11 8.43
CA HIS A 71 10.88 -11.71 7.90
C HIS A 71 10.15 -12.54 8.97
N PRO A 72 9.64 -11.91 10.04
CA PRO A 72 9.09 -12.64 11.18
C PRO A 72 7.87 -13.47 10.76
N ASP A 73 7.71 -14.63 11.40
CA ASP A 73 6.56 -15.52 11.15
C ASP A 73 5.22 -14.80 11.40
N GLN A 74 5.22 -13.88 12.37
CA GLN A 74 4.07 -13.10 12.82
C GLN A 74 4.43 -11.62 12.95
N GLY A 75 3.47 -10.74 12.63
CA GLY A 75 3.67 -9.29 12.66
C GLY A 75 4.36 -8.75 11.41
N MET A 76 4.36 -7.42 11.26
CA MET A 76 5.01 -6.74 10.14
C MET A 76 6.54 -6.85 10.28
N CYS A 77 7.23 -6.99 9.14
CA CYS A 77 8.67 -6.86 9.07
C CYS A 77 9.13 -5.39 9.12
N GLU A 78 10.43 -5.19 9.36
CA GLU A 78 11.10 -3.90 9.26
C GLU A 78 10.84 -3.22 7.91
N ALA A 79 10.98 -3.97 6.81
CA ALA A 79 10.77 -3.44 5.46
C ALA A 79 9.35 -2.87 5.28
N GLU A 80 8.32 -3.55 5.80
CA GLU A 80 6.94 -3.10 5.73
C GLU A 80 6.71 -1.86 6.60
N HIS A 81 7.22 -1.85 7.84
CA HIS A 81 7.17 -0.66 8.70
C HIS A 81 7.78 0.56 8.02
N PHE A 82 8.92 0.39 7.36
CA PHE A 82 9.66 1.45 6.70
C PHE A 82 8.92 1.96 5.46
N VAL A 83 8.44 1.05 4.59
CA VAL A 83 7.64 1.39 3.40
C VAL A 83 6.39 2.19 3.76
N LEU A 84 5.66 1.76 4.78
CA LEU A 84 4.43 2.43 5.19
C LEU A 84 4.71 3.80 5.82
N SER A 85 5.84 3.95 6.51
CA SER A 85 6.29 5.25 7.02
C SER A 85 6.63 6.23 5.89
N LEU A 86 7.32 5.78 4.84
CA LEU A 86 7.62 6.58 3.66
C LEU A 86 6.32 6.99 2.92
N ARG A 87 5.37 6.06 2.76
CA ARG A 87 4.06 6.33 2.18
C ARG A 87 3.32 7.41 2.96
N ASP A 88 3.27 7.28 4.28
CA ASP A 88 2.53 8.21 5.14
C ASP A 88 3.16 9.62 5.10
N ILE A 89 4.50 9.73 5.11
CA ILE A 89 5.20 11.01 4.89
C ILE A 89 4.85 11.59 3.51
N SER A 90 4.93 10.79 2.45
CA SER A 90 4.58 11.25 1.09
C SER A 90 3.17 11.84 1.05
N GLU A 91 2.22 11.17 1.70
CA GLU A 91 0.82 11.56 1.70
C GLU A 91 0.57 12.83 2.52
N ILE A 92 1.24 12.99 3.65
CA ILE A 92 1.22 14.23 4.43
C ILE A 92 1.75 15.40 3.57
N ILE A 93 2.92 15.23 2.94
CA ILE A 93 3.51 16.26 2.09
C ILE A 93 2.58 16.62 0.93
N TRP A 94 2.00 15.62 0.26
CA TRP A 94 1.10 15.84 -0.87
C TRP A 94 -0.13 16.64 -0.45
N LYS A 95 -0.78 16.24 0.66
CA LYS A 95 -2.00 16.90 1.15
C LYS A 95 -1.74 18.33 1.58
N LEU A 96 -0.61 18.61 2.25
CA LEU A 96 -0.30 19.94 2.77
C LEU A 96 0.24 20.90 1.72
N THR A 97 1.04 20.40 0.77
CA THR A 97 1.83 21.29 -0.10
C THR A 97 1.53 21.13 -1.59
N LYS A 98 0.90 20.02 -2.00
CA LYS A 98 0.76 19.62 -3.41
C LYS A 98 2.10 19.58 -4.17
N ASN A 99 3.21 19.43 -3.45
CA ASN A 99 4.52 19.28 -4.05
C ASN A 99 4.74 17.83 -4.50
N GLY A 100 4.51 17.59 -5.80
CA GLY A 100 4.65 16.28 -6.42
C GLY A 100 6.05 15.70 -6.30
N ASP A 101 7.07 16.49 -6.60
CA ASP A 101 8.46 16.02 -6.59
C ASP A 101 8.91 15.60 -5.18
N ALA A 102 8.53 16.37 -4.15
CA ALA A 102 8.82 16.02 -2.76
C ALA A 102 8.11 14.73 -2.33
N SER A 103 6.82 14.56 -2.67
CA SER A 103 6.08 13.32 -2.39
C SER A 103 6.66 12.11 -3.12
N LEU A 104 6.99 12.27 -4.41
CA LEU A 104 7.51 11.19 -5.25
C LEU A 104 8.84 10.65 -4.73
N GLN A 105 9.72 11.48 -4.16
CA GLN A 105 10.98 11.01 -3.57
C GLN A 105 10.77 9.91 -2.51
N TYR A 106 9.73 10.04 -1.69
CA TYR A 106 9.42 9.04 -0.67
C TYR A 106 8.73 7.80 -1.26
N LEU A 107 7.81 7.99 -2.21
CA LEU A 107 7.14 6.86 -2.89
C LEU A 107 8.10 6.05 -3.75
N ASP A 108 9.05 6.68 -4.43
CA ASP A 108 10.10 6.02 -5.22
C ASP A 108 10.97 5.15 -4.32
N ARG A 109 11.36 5.67 -3.15
CA ARG A 109 12.13 4.91 -2.18
C ARG A 109 11.32 3.75 -1.60
N ALA A 110 10.05 3.98 -1.27
CA ALA A 110 9.15 2.94 -0.77
C ALA A 110 8.98 1.82 -1.80
N PHE A 111 8.71 2.19 -3.05
CA PHE A 111 8.56 1.27 -4.16
C PHE A 111 9.84 0.46 -4.40
N LYS A 112 11.02 1.09 -4.35
CA LYS A 112 12.31 0.39 -4.47
C LYS A 112 12.50 -0.69 -3.39
N ILE A 113 12.05 -0.44 -2.16
CA ILE A 113 12.08 -1.44 -1.08
C ILE A 113 11.09 -2.57 -1.40
N CYS A 114 9.85 -2.26 -1.80
CA CYS A 114 8.87 -3.25 -2.23
C CYS A 114 9.39 -4.17 -3.35
N ARG A 115 10.22 -3.65 -4.27
CA ARG A 115 10.81 -4.44 -5.36
C ARG A 115 11.98 -5.31 -4.91
N LYS A 116 12.70 -4.91 -3.88
CA LYS A 116 13.88 -5.64 -3.37
C LYS A 116 13.53 -6.71 -2.35
N PHE A 117 12.53 -6.46 -1.50
CA PHE A 117 12.20 -7.33 -0.38
C PHE A 117 11.44 -8.58 -0.88
N PRO A 118 12.00 -9.79 -0.80
CA PRO A 118 11.43 -10.98 -1.44
C PRO A 118 10.37 -11.68 -0.59
N TYR A 119 10.32 -11.38 0.71
CA TYR A 119 9.38 -11.97 1.66
C TYR A 119 8.05 -11.25 1.65
N ARG A 120 7.14 -11.64 2.52
CA ARG A 120 5.76 -11.15 2.48
C ARG A 120 5.51 -9.90 3.32
N PHE A 121 4.56 -9.08 2.88
CA PHE A 121 3.90 -8.05 3.69
C PHE A 121 2.62 -8.61 4.31
N HIS A 122 2.28 -8.13 5.49
CA HIS A 122 1.13 -8.62 6.27
C HIS A 122 -0.10 -7.73 6.13
N THR A 123 0.08 -6.44 5.81
CA THR A 123 -0.98 -5.43 5.89
C THR A 123 -1.31 -4.80 4.55
N GLU A 124 -0.32 -4.32 3.80
CA GLU A 124 -0.54 -3.49 2.62
C GLU A 124 -0.13 -4.17 1.32
N ALA A 125 -0.85 -3.87 0.24
CA ALA A 125 -0.45 -4.29 -1.10
C ALA A 125 0.74 -3.46 -1.57
N ARG A 126 1.83 -4.10 -2.00
CA ARG A 126 2.96 -3.38 -2.63
C ARG A 126 2.54 -2.60 -3.88
N GLY A 127 1.56 -3.13 -4.61
CA GLY A 127 0.96 -2.47 -5.76
C GLY A 127 0.23 -1.18 -5.40
N ASP A 128 -0.22 -1.00 -4.15
CA ASP A 128 -0.86 0.25 -3.72
C ASP A 128 0.16 1.40 -3.59
N ILE A 129 1.38 1.10 -3.16
CA ILE A 129 2.49 2.07 -3.16
C ILE A 129 2.78 2.55 -4.59
N TRP A 130 2.83 1.60 -5.52
CA TRP A 130 2.98 1.89 -6.95
C TRP A 130 1.81 2.71 -7.51
N TYR A 131 0.58 2.29 -7.19
CA TYR A 131 -0.64 2.99 -7.56
C TYR A 131 -0.64 4.44 -7.11
N ARG A 132 -0.25 4.68 -5.85
CA ARG A 132 -0.20 6.01 -5.30
C ARG A 132 0.84 6.87 -6.02
N ARG A 133 2.00 6.31 -6.35
CA ARG A 133 3.04 6.96 -7.16
C ARG A 133 2.50 7.42 -8.52
N LEU A 134 1.80 6.54 -9.24
CA LEU A 134 1.16 6.87 -10.53
C LEU A 134 0.18 8.03 -10.40
N ASN A 135 -0.64 8.03 -9.34
CA ASN A 135 -1.59 9.12 -9.08
C ASN A 135 -0.89 10.44 -8.75
N VAL A 136 0.19 10.45 -7.94
CA VAL A 136 0.96 11.68 -7.69
C VAL A 136 1.57 12.20 -8.99
N LEU A 137 2.16 11.34 -9.81
CA LEU A 137 2.71 11.73 -11.13
C LEU A 137 1.64 12.40 -12.00
N ALA A 138 0.49 11.74 -12.17
CA ALA A 138 -0.61 12.25 -12.97
C ALA A 138 -1.15 13.60 -12.44
N GLU A 139 -1.42 13.69 -11.14
CA GLU A 139 -1.89 14.92 -10.48
C GLU A 139 -0.85 16.05 -10.51
N SER A 140 0.43 15.72 -10.70
CA SER A 140 1.52 16.69 -10.86
C SER A 140 1.76 17.12 -12.31
N GLY A 141 0.82 16.81 -13.22
CA GLY A 141 0.90 17.18 -14.63
C GLY A 141 1.76 16.25 -15.49
N LYS A 142 2.17 15.09 -14.96
CA LYS A 142 2.98 14.07 -15.66
C LYS A 142 2.14 12.84 -16.03
N LEU A 143 0.91 13.06 -16.54
CA LEU A 143 -0.03 11.98 -16.85
C LEU A 143 0.48 11.01 -17.91
N GLU A 144 1.06 11.51 -19.01
CA GLU A 144 1.60 10.66 -20.09
C GLU A 144 2.68 9.72 -19.56
N GLN A 145 3.55 10.22 -18.69
CA GLN A 145 4.56 9.42 -18.00
C GLN A 145 3.89 8.37 -17.11
N ALA A 146 2.89 8.74 -16.29
CA ALA A 146 2.21 7.78 -15.43
C ALA A 146 1.50 6.67 -16.21
N VAL A 147 0.90 6.97 -17.37
CA VAL A 147 0.29 5.98 -18.26
C VAL A 147 1.35 5.03 -18.82
N THR A 148 2.45 5.59 -19.35
CA THR A 148 3.57 4.80 -19.89
C THR A 148 4.16 3.87 -18.83
N ASP A 149 4.46 4.41 -17.64
CA ASP A 149 4.97 3.66 -16.49
C ASP A 149 4.03 2.48 -16.11
N ALA A 150 2.71 2.72 -16.13
CA ALA A 150 1.71 1.70 -15.80
C ALA A 150 1.62 0.60 -16.87
N GLU A 151 1.65 0.96 -18.15
CA GLU A 151 1.66 0.01 -19.27
C GLU A 151 2.91 -0.87 -19.23
N GLU A 152 4.09 -0.26 -19.07
CA GLU A 152 5.36 -0.99 -18.93
C GLU A 152 5.36 -1.92 -17.71
N MET A 153 4.75 -1.51 -16.59
CA MET A 153 4.62 -2.36 -15.40
C MET A 153 3.81 -3.63 -15.72
N VAL A 154 2.67 -3.49 -16.41
CA VAL A 154 1.82 -4.63 -16.79
C VAL A 154 2.59 -5.60 -17.69
N GLU A 155 3.28 -5.08 -18.71
CA GLU A 155 4.05 -5.91 -19.64
C GLU A 155 5.20 -6.65 -18.93
N ASN A 156 6.00 -5.93 -18.15
CA ASN A 156 7.14 -6.50 -17.45
C ASN A 156 6.75 -7.54 -16.41
N GLU A 157 5.67 -7.30 -15.67
CA GLU A 157 5.18 -8.24 -14.64
C GLU A 157 4.49 -9.48 -15.24
N LYS A 158 3.88 -9.36 -16.42
CA LYS A 158 3.39 -10.53 -17.18
C LYS A 158 4.54 -11.40 -17.68
N LEU A 159 5.69 -10.80 -18.02
CA LEU A 159 6.90 -11.54 -18.44
C LEU A 159 7.62 -12.19 -17.26
N LYS A 160 7.77 -11.45 -16.16
CA LYS A 160 8.42 -11.91 -14.95
C LYS A 160 7.75 -11.28 -13.74
N SER A 161 6.92 -12.06 -13.07
CA SER A 161 6.28 -11.65 -11.83
C SER A 161 7.32 -11.41 -10.73
N HIS A 162 7.19 -10.28 -10.05
CA HIS A 162 7.93 -9.98 -8.83
C HIS A 162 7.00 -9.94 -7.61
N ALA A 163 5.78 -10.48 -7.73
CA ALA A 163 4.90 -10.69 -6.59
C ALA A 163 5.49 -11.80 -5.69
N PRO A 164 5.58 -11.58 -4.36
CA PRO A 164 6.05 -12.61 -3.44
C PRO A 164 5.21 -13.88 -3.53
N GLN A 165 5.89 -15.02 -3.59
CA GLN A 165 5.23 -16.33 -3.66
C GLN A 165 4.89 -16.83 -2.26
N PRO A 166 3.76 -17.54 -2.10
CA PRO A 166 3.40 -18.09 -0.81
C PRO A 166 4.42 -19.16 -0.38
N ILE A 167 4.77 -19.20 0.92
CA ILE A 167 5.68 -20.21 1.48
C ILE A 167 5.15 -21.63 1.22
N ILE A 168 3.84 -21.80 1.39
CA ILE A 168 3.13 -23.03 1.02
C ILE A 168 2.39 -22.74 -0.29
N PRO A 169 2.73 -23.44 -1.38
CA PRO A 169 2.09 -23.25 -2.68
C PRO A 169 0.56 -23.26 -2.57
N ASP A 170 -0.07 -22.34 -3.28
CA ASP A 170 -1.52 -22.19 -3.33
C ASP A 170 -1.91 -21.73 -4.73
N PRO A 171 -2.62 -22.57 -5.52
CA PRO A 171 -2.99 -22.23 -6.88
C PRO A 171 -3.77 -20.93 -7.01
N LEU A 172 -4.44 -20.47 -5.94
CA LEU A 172 -5.11 -19.18 -5.92
C LEU A 172 -4.13 -18.01 -6.14
N TYR A 173 -2.89 -18.14 -5.71
CA TYR A 173 -1.87 -17.09 -5.75
C TYR A 173 -0.94 -17.20 -6.96
N ASP A 174 -1.10 -18.22 -7.81
CA ASP A 174 -0.27 -18.40 -9.02
C ASP A 174 -0.42 -17.22 -9.99
N THR A 175 -1.59 -16.59 -10.02
CA THR A 175 -1.88 -15.43 -10.89
C THR A 175 -1.96 -14.11 -10.14
N VAL A 176 -1.90 -14.12 -8.80
CA VAL A 176 -2.03 -12.90 -8.00
C VAL A 176 -0.80 -12.02 -8.22
N ASN A 177 -1.05 -10.80 -8.70
CA ASN A 177 0.01 -9.83 -8.89
C ASN A 177 -0.53 -8.41 -8.60
N PRO A 178 -0.15 -7.82 -7.46
CA PRO A 178 -0.63 -6.49 -7.09
C PRO A 178 -0.12 -5.41 -8.06
N TYR A 179 1.09 -5.53 -8.61
CA TYR A 179 1.63 -4.53 -9.54
C TYR A 179 0.82 -4.47 -10.83
N ILE A 180 0.43 -5.63 -11.38
CA ILE A 180 -0.44 -5.70 -12.57
C ILE A 180 -1.82 -5.14 -12.25
N PHE A 181 -2.47 -5.62 -11.17
CA PHE A 181 -3.81 -5.17 -10.80
C PHE A 181 -3.88 -3.64 -10.66
N TYR A 182 -2.97 -3.06 -9.87
CA TYR A 182 -3.01 -1.64 -9.59
C TYR A 182 -2.62 -0.77 -10.80
N SER A 183 -1.77 -1.27 -11.70
CA SER A 183 -1.48 -0.57 -12.96
C SER A 183 -2.68 -0.58 -13.89
N LEU A 184 -3.36 -1.72 -14.05
CA LEU A 184 -4.58 -1.83 -14.86
C LEU A 184 -5.72 -0.99 -14.26
N ARG A 185 -5.86 -0.97 -12.94
CA ARG A 185 -6.80 -0.08 -12.24
C ARG A 185 -6.51 1.39 -12.56
N PHE A 186 -5.25 1.82 -12.46
CA PHE A 186 -4.88 3.19 -12.80
C PHE A 186 -5.27 3.55 -14.22
N LEU A 187 -4.94 2.69 -15.18
CA LEU A 187 -5.29 2.86 -16.59
C LEU A 187 -6.81 2.91 -16.80
N ALA A 188 -7.57 2.04 -16.14
CA ALA A 188 -9.03 2.02 -16.19
C ALA A 188 -9.63 3.35 -15.73
N GLU A 189 -9.17 3.85 -14.58
CA GLU A 189 -9.63 5.14 -14.04
C GLU A 189 -9.28 6.31 -14.98
N GLN A 190 -8.13 6.28 -15.67
CA GLN A 190 -7.81 7.30 -16.68
C GLN A 190 -8.70 7.19 -17.93
N LYS A 191 -8.95 5.99 -18.45
CA LYS A 191 -9.86 5.79 -19.59
C LYS A 191 -11.26 6.28 -19.32
N HIS A 192 -11.78 6.05 -18.11
CA HIS A 192 -13.08 6.58 -17.73
C HIS A 192 -13.08 8.12 -17.68
N LYS A 193 -12.03 8.76 -17.14
CA LYS A 193 -11.88 10.23 -17.19
C LYS A 193 -11.83 10.79 -18.60
N GLU A 194 -11.34 10.03 -19.57
CA GLU A 194 -11.37 10.36 -21.01
C GLU A 194 -12.76 10.15 -21.67
N GLY A 195 -13.76 9.65 -20.93
CA GLY A 195 -15.07 9.28 -21.47
C GLY A 195 -15.11 7.92 -22.18
N LYS A 196 -14.04 7.13 -22.09
CA LYS A 196 -13.92 5.78 -22.69
C LYS A 196 -14.32 4.71 -21.68
N THR A 197 -15.53 4.81 -21.14
CA THR A 197 -15.99 3.96 -20.03
C THR A 197 -16.00 2.46 -20.37
N ALA A 198 -16.33 2.08 -21.61
CA ALA A 198 -16.28 0.68 -22.01
C ALA A 198 -14.84 0.09 -21.99
N GLU A 199 -13.84 0.88 -22.42
CA GLU A 199 -12.43 0.48 -22.32
C GLU A 199 -11.98 0.39 -20.85
N ALA A 200 -12.45 1.31 -20.00
CA ALA A 200 -12.18 1.26 -18.56
C ALA A 200 -12.73 -0.03 -17.92
N CYS A 201 -13.95 -0.43 -18.26
CA CYS A 201 -14.55 -1.68 -17.78
C CYS A 201 -13.77 -2.91 -18.23
N ALA A 202 -13.27 -2.92 -19.48
CA ALA A 202 -12.43 -4.02 -19.98
C ALA A 202 -11.08 -4.11 -19.24
N LEU A 203 -10.49 -2.97 -18.89
CA LEU A 203 -9.25 -2.92 -18.09
C LEU A 203 -9.48 -3.42 -16.66
N PHE A 204 -10.60 -3.06 -16.03
CA PHE A 204 -10.96 -3.63 -14.73
C PHE A 204 -11.19 -5.15 -14.80
N GLU A 205 -11.85 -5.62 -15.86
CA GLU A 205 -12.01 -7.05 -16.06
C GLU A 205 -10.67 -7.78 -16.16
N ASP A 206 -9.69 -7.24 -16.90
CA ASP A 206 -8.33 -7.81 -16.94
C ASP A 206 -7.65 -7.72 -15.56
N ALA A 207 -7.78 -6.58 -14.87
CA ALA A 207 -7.18 -6.36 -13.56
C ALA A 207 -7.59 -7.45 -12.55
N TYR A 208 -8.89 -7.78 -12.49
CA TYR A 208 -9.41 -8.74 -11.53
C TYR A 208 -8.98 -10.20 -11.78
N ASN A 209 -8.29 -10.50 -12.89
CA ASN A 209 -7.62 -11.79 -13.08
C ASN A 209 -6.35 -11.94 -12.19
N TYR A 210 -5.82 -10.82 -11.68
CA TYR A 210 -4.60 -10.75 -10.84
C TYR A 210 -4.90 -10.41 -9.38
N PHE A 211 -6.18 -10.39 -8.99
CA PHE A 211 -6.63 -10.05 -7.64
C PHE A 211 -6.97 -11.34 -6.85
N PRO A 212 -6.59 -11.45 -5.56
CA PRO A 212 -6.93 -12.61 -4.74
C PRO A 212 -8.42 -12.57 -4.34
N LEU A 213 -9.26 -13.38 -4.98
CA LEU A 213 -10.71 -13.37 -4.77
C LEU A 213 -11.16 -14.48 -3.83
N SER A 214 -11.97 -14.11 -2.84
CA SER A 214 -12.79 -15.06 -2.07
C SER A 214 -14.04 -15.45 -2.87
N ALA A 215 -14.82 -16.42 -2.36
CA ALA A 215 -16.12 -16.76 -2.94
C ALA A 215 -17.08 -15.56 -3.00
N ALA A 216 -16.96 -14.59 -2.08
CA ALA A 216 -17.72 -13.34 -2.16
C ALA A 216 -17.21 -12.44 -3.29
N GLY A 217 -15.89 -12.29 -3.41
CA GLY A 217 -15.27 -11.53 -4.49
C GLY A 217 -15.61 -12.04 -5.88
N ILE A 218 -15.61 -13.36 -6.07
CA ILE A 218 -16.03 -13.98 -7.35
C ILE A 218 -17.47 -13.58 -7.70
N ARG A 219 -18.39 -13.55 -6.72
CA ARG A 219 -19.79 -13.15 -6.98
C ARG A 219 -19.89 -11.68 -7.39
N ASP A 220 -19.20 -10.79 -6.67
CA ASP A 220 -19.24 -9.35 -6.94
C ASP A 220 -18.60 -9.01 -8.28
N VAL A 221 -17.44 -9.61 -8.60
CA VAL A 221 -16.77 -9.47 -9.89
C VAL A 221 -17.65 -9.99 -11.02
N ASN A 222 -18.29 -11.16 -10.87
CA ASN A 222 -19.21 -11.69 -11.90
C ASN A 222 -20.43 -10.79 -12.10
N LYS A 223 -20.93 -10.16 -11.02
CA LYS A 223 -22.01 -9.17 -11.11
C LYS A 223 -21.57 -7.93 -11.89
N ALA A 224 -20.36 -7.42 -11.63
CA ALA A 224 -19.78 -6.30 -12.39
C ALA A 224 -19.64 -6.68 -13.88
N LYS A 225 -19.02 -7.82 -14.19
CA LYS A 225 -18.87 -8.33 -15.57
C LYS A 225 -20.21 -8.46 -16.31
N GLY A 226 -21.25 -8.94 -15.63
CA GLY A 226 -22.59 -9.13 -16.20
C GLY A 226 -23.41 -7.84 -16.38
N THR A 227 -22.93 -6.69 -15.92
CA THR A 227 -23.64 -5.41 -16.03
C THR A 227 -23.50 -4.85 -17.45
N LYS A 228 -24.64 -4.59 -18.12
CA LYS A 228 -24.67 -4.25 -19.56
C LYS A 228 -24.42 -2.78 -19.86
N ASP A 229 -24.88 -1.89 -18.98
CA ASP A 229 -24.64 -0.45 -19.13
C ASP A 229 -23.21 -0.14 -18.67
N ALA A 230 -22.46 0.61 -19.48
CA ALA A 230 -21.04 0.84 -19.22
C ALA A 230 -20.79 1.67 -17.95
N GLU A 231 -21.65 2.65 -17.68
CA GLU A 231 -21.52 3.51 -16.49
C GLU A 231 -21.87 2.76 -15.21
N GLU A 232 -22.96 1.97 -15.23
CA GLU A 232 -23.30 1.11 -14.11
C GLU A 232 -22.28 -0.02 -13.90
N GLN A 233 -21.71 -0.55 -14.99
CA GLN A 233 -20.63 -1.53 -14.92
C GLN A 233 -19.37 -0.92 -14.27
N TYR A 234 -19.00 0.29 -14.66
CA TYR A 234 -17.87 1.00 -14.07
C TYR A 234 -18.09 1.25 -12.57
N LYS A 235 -19.28 1.69 -12.17
CA LYS A 235 -19.64 1.84 -10.74
C LYS A 235 -19.53 0.51 -9.98
N ALA A 236 -19.97 -0.59 -10.58
CA ALA A 236 -19.83 -1.92 -10.00
C ALA A 236 -18.36 -2.33 -9.83
N TRP A 237 -17.49 -2.00 -10.80
CA TRP A 237 -16.05 -2.21 -10.68
C TRP A 237 -15.45 -1.37 -9.55
N ILE A 238 -15.76 -0.06 -9.49
CA ILE A 238 -15.32 0.81 -8.41
C ILE A 238 -15.76 0.29 -7.05
N PHE A 239 -17.00 -0.20 -6.93
CA PHE A 239 -17.48 -0.85 -5.71
C PHE A 239 -16.59 -2.04 -5.31
N CYS A 240 -16.24 -2.92 -6.26
CA CYS A 240 -15.35 -4.05 -5.99
C CYS A 240 -13.97 -3.60 -5.48
N THR A 241 -13.46 -2.43 -5.91
CA THR A 241 -12.14 -1.92 -5.46
C THR A 241 -12.13 -1.47 -4.00
N THR A 242 -13.30 -1.34 -3.36
CA THR A 242 -13.40 -0.92 -1.96
C THR A 242 -13.23 -2.07 -0.96
N TYR A 243 -13.22 -3.33 -1.45
CA TYR A 243 -13.09 -4.53 -0.62
C TYR A 243 -11.76 -5.23 -0.83
N GLN A 244 -11.10 -5.57 0.27
CA GLN A 244 -10.04 -6.57 0.28
C GLN A 244 -10.65 -7.95 0.50
N TYR A 245 -10.92 -8.69 -0.60
CA TYR A 245 -11.59 -9.99 -0.52
C TYR A 245 -10.74 -11.08 0.16
N LEU A 246 -9.43 -11.07 -0.09
CA LEU A 246 -8.42 -11.90 0.55
C LEU A 246 -7.11 -11.09 0.68
N PRO A 247 -6.16 -11.52 1.53
CA PRO A 247 -4.83 -10.93 1.58
C PRO A 247 -4.11 -10.98 0.22
N TRP A 248 -3.36 -9.94 -0.10
CA TRP A 248 -2.50 -9.91 -1.30
C TRP A 248 -1.39 -10.95 -1.27
N GLU A 249 -0.85 -11.19 -0.09
CA GLU A 249 0.24 -12.12 0.14
C GLU A 249 -0.20 -13.10 1.23
N LYS A 250 -0.15 -14.40 0.93
CA LYS A 250 -0.69 -15.44 1.81
C LYS A 250 0.05 -15.46 3.15
N GLN A 251 -0.70 -15.24 4.22
CA GLN A 251 -0.21 -15.32 5.59
C GLN A 251 -0.16 -16.78 6.07
N PRO A 252 0.70 -17.12 7.03
CA PRO A 252 0.78 -18.47 7.58
C PRO A 252 -0.44 -18.69 8.47
N VAL A 253 -0.88 -19.93 8.59
CA VAL A 253 -1.98 -20.25 9.50
C VAL A 253 -1.44 -20.12 10.94
N VAL A 254 -1.95 -19.12 11.66
CA VAL A 254 -1.68 -18.99 13.10
C VAL A 254 -2.44 -20.11 13.81
N LYS A 255 -1.74 -21.18 14.20
CA LYS A 255 -2.28 -22.14 15.15
C LYS A 255 -2.23 -21.50 16.54
N LEU A 256 -3.39 -21.18 17.09
CA LEU A 256 -3.48 -20.98 18.53
C LEU A 256 -3.08 -22.30 19.19
N ARG A 257 -2.21 -22.25 20.22
CA ARG A 257 -1.75 -23.44 20.94
C ARG A 257 -2.98 -24.26 21.39
N ASP A 258 -2.88 -25.58 21.26
CA ASP A 258 -3.85 -26.52 21.83
C ASP A 258 -4.00 -26.32 23.35
#